data_AF-A0A3E0R5J4-F1
#
_entry.id   AF-A0A3E0R5J4-F1
#
_cell.length_a   1.000
_cell.length_b   1.000
_cell.length_c   1.000
_cell.angle_alpha   90.00
_cell.angle_beta   90.00
_cell.angle_gamma   90.00
#
_symmetry.space_group_name_H-M   'P 1'
#
loop_
_entity.id
_entity.type
_entity.pdbx_description
1 polymer ?
#
loop_
_entity_poly.entity_id
_entity_poly.type
_entity_poly.pdbx_seq_one_letter_code
_entity_poly.pdbx_strand_id
1 'polypeptide(L)'
;MNKLDWYILRKFMGSFFLTMILILAIAIVFDISEKIDDFQNGATMNEIVFDYYINFIAFYGNLFSALILFISTIWFTSRIASNTEVVAILTSGTSFNRLLRPYFIGATIICILSLTLNHLLVPQTNIKRIAFEEKYITGVNRPINQKVHRQVLPGHYVYFE
;
A
#
# COMPACT_ATOMS: atom_id res chain seq x y z
N MET A 1 -2.60 -23.49 -15.75
CA MET A 1 -3.28 -22.25 -16.20
C MET A 1 -3.36 -22.26 -17.71
N ASN A 2 -4.52 -21.94 -18.27
CA ASN A 2 -4.68 -21.82 -19.72
C ASN A 2 -4.28 -20.42 -20.21
N LYS A 3 -4.14 -20.24 -21.53
CA LYS A 3 -3.80 -18.94 -22.14
C LYS A 3 -4.77 -17.82 -21.73
N LEU A 4 -6.06 -18.14 -21.60
CA LEU A 4 -7.09 -17.21 -21.14
C LEU A 4 -6.86 -16.75 -19.70
N ASP A 5 -6.59 -17.69 -18.79
CA ASP A 5 -6.37 -17.39 -17.37
C ASP A 5 -5.16 -16.46 -17.20
N TRP A 6 -4.08 -16.74 -17.93
CA TRP A 6 -2.86 -15.93 -17.91
C TRP A 6 -3.07 -14.54 -18.52
N TYR A 7 -3.84 -14.45 -19.61
CA TYR A 7 -4.19 -13.18 -20.24
C TYR A 7 -4.98 -12.28 -19.28
N ILE A 8 -6.02 -12.82 -18.63
CA ILE A 8 -6.85 -12.10 -17.66
C ILE A 8 -5.98 -11.67 -16.48
N LEU A 9 -5.18 -12.58 -15.90
CA LEU A 9 -4.31 -12.27 -14.77
C LEU A 9 -3.29 -11.18 -15.10
N ARG A 10 -2.61 -11.28 -16.26
CA ARG A 10 -1.60 -10.30 -16.67
C ARG A 10 -2.20 -8.92 -16.88
N LYS A 11 -3.35 -8.82 -17.54
CA LYS A 11 -4.02 -7.52 -17.74
C LYS A 11 -4.54 -6.96 -16.42
N PHE A 12 -5.17 -7.79 -15.59
CA PHE A 12 -5.65 -7.40 -14.27
C PHE A 12 -4.51 -6.85 -13.38
N MET A 13 -3.43 -7.61 -13.23
CA MET A 13 -2.27 -7.18 -12.44
C MET A 13 -1.60 -5.94 -13.05
N GLY A 14 -1.51 -5.87 -14.38
CA GLY A 14 -1.00 -4.68 -15.07
C GLY A 14 -1.82 -3.43 -14.75
N SER A 15 -3.16 -3.54 -14.77
CA SER A 15 -4.06 -2.46 -14.36
C SER A 15 -3.87 -2.08 -12.89
N PHE A 16 -3.75 -3.06 -12.00
CA PHE A 16 -3.50 -2.83 -10.59
C PHE A 16 -2.22 -2.02 -10.34
N PHE A 17 -1.09 -2.49 -10.87
CA PHE A 17 0.19 -1.80 -10.66
C PHE A 17 0.24 -0.44 -11.34
N LEU A 18 -0.38 -0.28 -12.52
CA LEU A 18 -0.45 1.01 -13.19
C LEU A 18 -1.25 2.03 -12.37
N THR A 19 -2.44 1.65 -11.89
CA THR A 19 -3.25 2.52 -11.04
C THR A 19 -2.53 2.81 -9.72
N MET A 20 -1.85 1.82 -9.13
CA MET A 20 -1.05 1.99 -7.92
C MET A 20 0.06 3.01 -8.08
N ILE A 21 0.87 2.90 -9.13
CA ILE A 21 1.95 3.83 -9.41
C ILE A 21 1.41 5.25 -9.61
N LEU A 22 0.29 5.39 -10.32
CA LEU A 22 -0.32 6.70 -10.56
C LEU A 22 -0.78 7.36 -9.25
N ILE A 23 -1.50 6.63 -8.40
CA ILE A 23 -2.00 7.14 -7.12
C ILE A 23 -0.84 7.44 -6.16
N LEU A 24 0.17 6.57 -6.10
CA LEU A 24 1.36 6.80 -5.28
C LEU A 24 2.19 7.99 -5.76
N ALA A 25 2.32 8.20 -7.07
CA ALA A 25 3.01 9.36 -7.61
C ALA A 25 2.32 10.67 -7.18
N ILE A 26 0.99 10.71 -7.23
CA ILE A 26 0.20 11.84 -6.74
C ILE A 26 0.46 12.05 -5.24
N ALA A 27 0.41 10.98 -4.43
CA ALA A 27 0.64 11.06 -2.99
C ALA A 27 2.06 11.59 -2.65
N ILE A 28 3.08 11.14 -3.40
CA ILE A 28 4.46 11.63 -3.23
C ILE A 28 4.56 13.11 -3.55
N VAL A 29 3.95 13.58 -4.64
CA VAL A 29 3.99 15.00 -5.01
C VAL A 29 3.34 15.88 -3.93
N PHE A 30 2.19 15.44 -3.39
CA PHE A 30 1.55 16.15 -2.28
C PHE A 30 2.44 16.19 -1.04
N ASP A 31 3.05 15.07 -0.66
CA ASP A 31 3.91 14.98 0.52
C ASP A 31 5.16 15.86 0.39
N ILE A 32 5.79 15.87 -0.79
CA ILE A 32 6.91 16.77 -1.10
C ILE A 32 6.45 18.22 -0.95
N SER A 33 5.30 18.58 -1.53
CA SER A 33 4.81 19.96 -1.53
C SER A 33 4.47 20.47 -0.15
N GLU A 34 4.02 19.61 0.77
CA GLU A 34 3.70 19.98 2.15
C GLU A 34 4.95 20.19 3.01
N LYS A 35 6.01 19.40 2.76
CA LYS A 35 7.23 19.37 3.60
C LYS A 35 8.43 20.06 2.96
N ILE A 36 8.23 20.77 1.86
CA ILE A 36 9.32 21.37 1.07
C ILE A 36 10.15 22.37 1.89
N ASP A 37 9.53 23.09 2.81
CA ASP A 37 10.19 24.04 3.70
C ASP A 37 10.96 23.34 4.83
N ASP A 38 10.44 22.23 5.35
CA ASP A 38 11.09 21.44 6.41
C ASP A 38 12.30 20.66 5.88
N PHE A 39 12.24 20.16 4.64
CA PHE A 39 13.36 19.44 4.02
C PHE A 39 14.60 20.32 3.75
N GLN A 40 14.43 21.65 3.68
CA GLN A 40 15.56 22.58 3.48
C GLN A 40 16.44 22.73 4.73
N ASN A 41 15.98 22.29 5.91
CA ASN A 41 16.67 22.52 7.19
C ASN A 41 17.65 21.41 7.64
N GLY A 42 18.09 20.52 6.73
CA GLY A 42 19.30 19.72 6.98
C GLY A 42 19.20 18.19 6.85
N ALA A 43 18.21 17.66 6.11
CA ALA A 43 18.19 16.24 5.75
C ALA A 43 18.99 15.98 4.46
N THR A 44 19.79 14.92 4.43
CA THR A 44 20.55 14.54 3.23
C THR A 44 19.61 13.98 2.17
N MET A 45 19.75 14.36 0.89
CA MET A 45 18.86 13.92 -0.20
C MET A 45 18.74 12.38 -0.30
N ASN A 46 19.79 11.64 0.05
CA ASN A 46 19.77 10.18 0.08
C ASN A 46 18.92 9.60 1.21
N GLU A 47 18.93 10.21 2.41
CA GLU A 47 18.10 9.78 3.55
C GLU A 47 16.62 10.05 3.24
N ILE A 48 16.31 11.17 2.59
CA ILE A 48 14.94 11.49 2.17
C ILE A 48 14.41 10.46 1.16
N VAL A 49 15.19 10.11 0.13
CA VAL A 49 14.73 9.18 -0.92
C VAL A 49 14.66 7.74 -0.42
N PHE A 50 15.72 7.24 0.24
CA PHE A 50 15.81 5.82 0.60
C PHE A 50 15.19 5.50 1.96
N ASP A 51 15.36 6.34 2.97
CA ASP A 51 14.84 6.07 4.32
C ASP A 51 13.43 6.63 4.54
N TYR A 52 13.01 7.64 3.77
CA TYR A 52 11.65 8.17 3.91
C TYR A 52 10.72 7.71 2.78
N TYR A 53 11.01 7.97 1.51
CA TYR A 53 10.07 7.67 0.42
C TYR A 53 9.83 6.18 0.14
N ILE A 54 10.82 5.30 0.33
CA ILE A 54 10.59 3.85 0.23
C ILE A 54 9.59 3.38 1.31
N ASN A 55 9.74 3.91 2.52
CA ASN A 55 8.87 3.58 3.65
C ASN A 55 7.47 4.17 3.48
N PHE A 56 7.40 5.40 2.94
CA PHE A 56 6.16 6.02 2.50
C PHE A 56 5.42 5.16 1.47
N ILE A 57 6.12 4.72 0.41
CA ILE A 57 5.54 3.87 -0.64
C ILE A 57 5.05 2.54 -0.06
N ALA A 58 5.80 1.90 0.84
CA ALA A 58 5.38 0.65 1.45
C ALA A 58 4.12 0.83 2.31
N PHE A 59 4.08 1.89 3.13
CA PHE A 59 2.94 2.18 4.00
C PHE A 59 1.70 2.61 3.22
N TYR A 60 1.80 3.67 2.42
CA TYR A 60 0.66 4.19 1.64
C TYR A 60 0.26 3.24 0.52
N GLY A 61 1.22 2.53 -0.07
CA GLY A 61 0.93 1.46 -1.01
C GLY A 61 0.07 0.38 -0.37
N ASN A 62 0.44 -0.08 0.84
CA ASN A 62 -0.39 -1.03 1.56
C ASN A 62 -1.79 -0.48 1.88
N LEU A 63 -1.85 0.75 2.40
CA LEU A 63 -3.09 1.42 2.77
C LEU A 63 -4.06 1.56 1.57
N PHE A 64 -3.57 2.01 0.43
CA PHE A 64 -4.39 2.21 -0.77
C PHE A 64 -4.60 0.93 -1.58
N SER A 65 -3.88 -0.16 -1.29
CA SER A 65 -3.95 -1.40 -2.07
C SER A 65 -5.37 -1.94 -2.20
N ALA A 66 -6.19 -1.89 -1.14
CA ALA A 66 -7.57 -2.38 -1.17
C ALA A 66 -8.46 -1.54 -2.10
N LEU A 67 -8.34 -0.21 -2.05
CA LEU A 67 -9.07 0.71 -2.91
C LEU A 67 -8.65 0.53 -4.38
N ILE A 68 -7.35 0.43 -4.63
CA ILE A 68 -6.82 0.27 -5.99
C ILE A 68 -7.19 -1.09 -6.56
N LEU A 69 -7.14 -2.16 -5.77
CA LEU A 69 -7.61 -3.49 -6.16
C LEU A 69 -9.06 -3.43 -6.65
N PHE A 70 -9.92 -2.72 -5.93
CA PHE A 70 -11.33 -2.55 -6.30
C PHE A 70 -11.48 -1.79 -7.62
N ILE A 71 -10.84 -0.63 -7.75
CA ILE A 71 -10.90 0.20 -8.96
C ILE A 71 -10.35 -0.55 -10.18
N SER A 72 -9.19 -1.20 -10.03
CA SER A 72 -8.56 -1.97 -11.11
C SER A 72 -9.40 -3.16 -11.53
N THR A 73 -10.10 -3.82 -10.59
CA THR A 73 -11.05 -4.90 -10.90
C THR A 73 -12.22 -4.38 -11.75
N ILE A 74 -12.84 -3.27 -11.35
CA ILE A 74 -13.97 -2.67 -12.09
C ILE A 74 -13.51 -2.23 -13.47
N TRP A 75 -12.41 -1.49 -13.55
CA TRP A 75 -11.90 -0.95 -14.81
C TRP A 75 -11.54 -2.05 -15.79
N PHE A 76 -10.79 -3.06 -15.34
CA PHE A 76 -10.39 -4.17 -16.19
C PHE A 76 -11.61 -4.98 -16.67
N THR A 77 -12.56 -5.27 -15.77
CA THR A 77 -13.79 -6.00 -16.11
C THR A 77 -14.64 -5.20 -17.09
N SER A 78 -14.76 -3.88 -16.89
CA SER A 78 -15.45 -2.99 -17.82
C SER A 78 -14.81 -2.99 -19.20
N ARG A 79 -13.47 -3.04 -19.27
CA ARG A 79 -12.72 -3.04 -20.53
C ARG A 79 -12.93 -4.33 -21.33
N ILE A 80 -12.91 -5.49 -20.68
CA ILE A 80 -13.16 -6.76 -21.37
C ILE A 80 -14.64 -6.91 -21.76
N ALA A 81 -15.56 -6.31 -21.00
CA ALA A 81 -16.97 -6.27 -21.34
C ALA A 81 -17.24 -5.36 -22.55
N SER A 82 -16.62 -4.16 -22.60
CA SER A 82 -16.78 -3.24 -23.73
C SER A 82 -16.22 -3.80 -25.04
N ASN A 83 -15.17 -4.61 -24.97
CA ASN A 83 -14.58 -5.28 -26.13
C ASN A 83 -15.32 -6.58 -26.51
N THR A 84 -16.48 -6.86 -25.91
CA THR A 84 -17.27 -8.09 -26.08
C THR A 84 -16.52 -9.40 -25.78
N GLU A 85 -15.34 -9.33 -25.14
CA GLU A 85 -14.54 -10.50 -24.75
C GLU A 85 -15.31 -11.38 -23.74
N VAL A 86 -16.02 -10.76 -22.78
CA VAL A 86 -16.84 -11.51 -21.80
C VAL A 86 -17.95 -12.32 -22.49
N VAL A 87 -18.61 -11.73 -23.48
CA VAL A 87 -19.69 -12.40 -24.23
C VAL A 87 -19.11 -13.59 -25.00
N ALA A 88 -18.00 -13.39 -25.72
CA ALA A 88 -17.33 -14.46 -26.46
C ALA A 88 -16.87 -15.63 -25.57
N ILE A 89 -16.38 -15.33 -24.37
CA ILE A 89 -15.96 -16.35 -23.39
C ILE A 89 -17.17 -17.19 -22.96
N LEU A 90 -18.29 -16.56 -22.61
CA LEU A 90 -19.48 -17.27 -22.14
C LEU A 90 -20.16 -18.08 -23.25
N THR A 91 -20.20 -17.58 -24.48
CA THR A 91 -20.78 -18.30 -25.63
C THR A 91 -19.90 -19.46 -26.11
N SER A 92 -18.59 -19.44 -25.84
CA SER A 92 -17.68 -20.55 -26.13
C SER A 92 -17.87 -21.79 -25.23
N GLY A 93 -18.88 -21.78 -24.34
CA GLY A 93 -19.18 -22.89 -23.43
C GLY A 93 -18.29 -22.93 -22.19
N THR A 94 -17.47 -21.89 -21.95
CA THR A 94 -16.69 -21.81 -20.71
C THR A 94 -17.56 -21.36 -19.53
N SER A 95 -17.41 -22.05 -18.40
CA SER A 95 -18.12 -21.70 -17.17
C SER A 95 -17.73 -20.32 -16.65
N PHE A 96 -18.69 -19.54 -16.14
CA PHE A 96 -18.43 -18.25 -15.49
C PHE A 96 -17.40 -18.33 -14.35
N ASN A 97 -17.40 -19.43 -13.57
CA ASN A 97 -16.41 -19.66 -12.51
C ASN A 97 -14.96 -19.67 -13.01
N ARG A 98 -14.73 -20.03 -14.27
CA ARG A 98 -13.38 -20.01 -14.87
C ARG A 98 -12.92 -18.60 -15.16
N LEU A 99 -13.82 -17.68 -15.48
CA LEU A 99 -13.53 -16.25 -15.62
C LEU A 99 -13.15 -15.62 -14.27
N LEU A 100 -13.71 -16.10 -13.16
CA LEU A 100 -13.41 -15.60 -11.81
C LEU A 100 -12.06 -16.09 -11.25
N ARG A 101 -11.61 -17.30 -11.62
CA ARG A 101 -10.36 -17.90 -11.10
C ARG A 101 -9.13 -16.99 -11.19
N PRO A 102 -8.83 -16.31 -12.31
CA PRO A 102 -7.71 -15.38 -12.41
C PRO A 102 -7.79 -14.21 -11.43
N TYR A 103 -9.00 -13.68 -11.18
CA TYR A 103 -9.21 -12.60 -10.21
C TYR A 103 -8.92 -13.09 -8.78
N PHE A 104 -9.38 -14.29 -8.43
CA PHE A 104 -9.07 -14.90 -7.13
C PHE A 104 -7.57 -15.13 -6.95
N ILE A 105 -6.88 -15.64 -7.97
CA ILE A 105 -5.42 -15.84 -7.92
C ILE A 105 -4.71 -14.50 -7.74
N GLY A 106 -5.07 -13.48 -8.53
CA GLY A 106 -4.48 -12.15 -8.43
C GLY A 106 -4.72 -11.49 -7.07
N ALA A 107 -5.95 -11.55 -6.56
CA ALA A 107 -6.29 -11.04 -5.23
C ALA A 107 -5.53 -11.78 -4.11
N THR A 108 -5.35 -13.11 -4.24
CA THR A 108 -4.57 -13.90 -3.28
C THR A 108 -3.10 -13.49 -3.28
N ILE A 109 -2.50 -13.25 -4.44
CA ILE A 109 -1.13 -12.74 -4.55
C ILE A 109 -1.00 -11.39 -3.85
N ILE A 110 -1.92 -10.47 -4.10
CA ILE A 110 -1.93 -9.14 -3.48
C ILE A 110 -2.18 -9.23 -1.97
N CYS A 111 -3.04 -10.15 -1.52
CA CYS A 111 -3.29 -10.42 -0.12
C CYS A 111 -2.02 -10.90 0.60
N ILE A 112 -1.31 -11.88 0.05
CA ILE A 112 -0.06 -12.38 0.62
C ILE A 112 0.99 -11.27 0.67
N LEU A 113 1.13 -10.48 -0.40
CA LEU A 113 2.04 -9.34 -0.42
C LEU A 113 1.67 -8.27 0.62
N SER A 114 0.39 -7.97 0.77
CA SER A 114 -0.08 -7.01 1.77
C SER A 114 0.13 -7.51 3.19
N LEU A 115 -0.05 -8.80 3.43
CA LEU A 115 0.16 -9.44 4.73
C LEU A 115 1.64 -9.42 5.12
N THR A 116 2.55 -9.77 4.20
CA THR A 116 3.99 -9.71 4.47
C THR A 116 4.47 -8.28 4.71
N LEU A 117 3.96 -7.31 3.93
CA LEU A 117 4.26 -5.89 4.13
C LEU A 117 3.78 -5.41 5.51
N ASN A 118 2.54 -5.70 5.90
CA ASN A 118 1.99 -5.28 7.19
C ASN A 118 2.71 -5.88 8.39
N HIS A 119 3.11 -7.14 8.30
CA HIS A 119 3.65 -7.85 9.46
C HIS A 119 5.16 -7.62 9.65
N LEU A 120 5.92 -7.50 8.56
CA LEU A 120 7.39 -7.45 8.63
C LEU A 120 7.92 -6.05 8.33
N LEU A 121 7.50 -5.46 7.21
CA LEU A 121 8.11 -4.25 6.67
C LEU A 121 7.58 -2.99 7.37
N VAL A 122 6.26 -2.81 7.40
CA VAL A 122 5.62 -1.60 7.96
C VAL A 122 6.03 -1.29 9.41
N PRO A 123 6.09 -2.25 10.35
CA PRO A 123 6.46 -1.95 11.73
C PRO A 123 7.91 -1.50 11.85
N GLN A 124 8.84 -2.18 11.16
CA GLN A 124 10.26 -1.86 11.21
C GLN A 124 10.57 -0.50 10.56
N THR A 125 9.85 -0.18 9.49
CA THR A 125 10.06 1.05 8.73
C THR A 125 9.39 2.26 9.38
N ASN A 126 8.24 2.07 10.05
CA ASN A 126 7.60 3.15 10.80
C ASN A 126 8.48 3.65 11.95
N ILE A 127 9.22 2.76 12.63
CA ILE A 127 10.15 3.19 13.69
C ILE A 127 11.21 4.15 13.13
N LYS A 128 11.79 3.81 11.96
CA LYS A 128 12.77 4.67 11.28
C LYS A 128 12.15 5.99 10.82
N ARG A 129 10.94 5.93 10.25
CA ARG A 129 10.21 7.13 9.80
C ARG A 129 9.90 8.06 10.96
N ILE A 130 9.37 7.55 12.08
CA ILE A 130 9.05 8.35 13.26
C ILE A 130 10.33 9.00 13.82
N ALA A 131 11.42 8.25 13.93
CA ALA A 131 12.71 8.80 14.38
C ALA A 131 13.23 9.90 13.44
N PHE A 132 13.01 9.77 12.13
CA PHE A 132 13.34 10.81 11.15
C PHE A 132 12.45 12.05 11.30
N GLU A 133 11.13 11.89 11.43
CA GLU A 133 10.19 12.99 11.62
C GLU A 133 10.45 13.75 12.94
N GLU A 134 10.78 13.04 14.03
CA GLU A 134 11.15 13.66 15.30
C GLU A 134 12.43 14.50 15.19
N LYS A 135 13.42 14.02 14.43
CA LYS A 135 14.71 14.68 14.27
C LYS A 135 14.65 15.93 13.38
N TYR A 136 13.84 15.89 12.31
CA TYR A 136 13.90 16.92 11.26
C TYR A 136 12.62 17.74 11.06
N ILE A 137 11.45 17.26 11.49
CA ILE A 137 10.17 17.93 11.22
C ILE A 137 9.55 18.49 12.50
N THR A 138 9.40 17.67 13.55
CA THR A 138 8.62 18.10 14.73
C THR A 138 9.48 18.87 15.74
N GLY A 139 10.80 18.66 15.77
CA GLY A 139 11.70 19.30 16.75
C GLY A 139 11.41 18.92 18.22
N VAL A 140 10.46 18.01 18.46
CA VAL A 140 10.09 17.54 19.79
C VAL A 140 10.91 16.28 20.07
N ASN A 141 12.00 16.44 20.82
CA ASN A 141 12.56 15.33 21.57
C ASN A 141 11.49 14.83 22.54
N ARG A 142 10.73 13.80 22.17
CA ARG A 142 9.91 13.06 23.13
C ARG A 142 10.85 12.11 23.86
N PRO A 143 11.29 12.41 25.10
CA PRO A 143 11.99 11.40 25.88
C PRO A 143 11.05 10.19 25.98
N ILE A 144 11.50 9.05 25.47
CA ILE A 144 10.74 7.81 25.28
C ILE A 144 10.04 7.31 26.57
N ASN A 145 10.38 7.88 27.74
CA ASN A 145 9.96 7.40 29.05
C ASN A 145 9.32 8.42 30.00
N GLN A 146 9.11 9.69 29.65
CA GLN A 146 8.51 10.61 30.64
C GLN A 146 6.98 10.53 30.64
N LYS A 147 6.43 10.11 31.79
CA LYS A 147 5.01 10.14 32.17
C LYS A 147 4.12 9.12 31.46
N VAL A 148 4.57 7.87 31.36
CA VAL A 148 3.73 6.79 30.82
C VAL A 148 2.87 6.21 31.94
N HIS A 149 1.57 6.47 31.88
CA HIS A 149 0.57 5.78 32.71
C HIS A 149 0.12 4.51 32.00
N ARG A 150 0.36 3.34 32.62
CA ARG A 150 -0.08 2.06 32.07
C ARG A 150 -0.96 1.32 33.07
N GLN A 151 -2.14 0.92 32.63
CA GLN A 151 -2.99 0.04 33.42
C GLN A 151 -2.55 -1.41 33.22
N VAL A 152 -2.16 -2.08 34.31
CA VAL A 152 -1.66 -3.47 34.24
C VAL A 152 -2.77 -4.45 34.62
N LEU A 153 -3.65 -4.06 35.54
CA LEU A 153 -4.84 -4.82 35.96
C LEU A 153 -6.04 -3.86 36.07
N PRO A 154 -7.29 -4.35 36.01
CA PRO A 154 -8.47 -3.54 36.31
C PRO A 154 -8.30 -2.77 37.63
N GLY A 155 -8.34 -1.44 37.57
CA GLY A 155 -8.14 -0.55 38.72
C GLY A 155 -6.69 -0.32 39.20
N HIS A 156 -5.67 -0.94 38.59
CA HIS A 156 -4.26 -0.75 38.97
C HIS A 156 -3.46 -0.05 37.87
N TYR A 157 -3.00 1.16 38.18
CA TYR A 157 -2.19 1.99 37.30
C TYR A 157 -0.74 2.04 37.78
N VAL A 158 0.19 1.82 36.87
CA VAL A 158 1.63 2.00 37.09
C VAL A 158 2.07 3.24 36.34
N TYR A 159 2.80 4.11 37.03
CA TYR A 159 3.39 5.33 36.48
C TYR A 159 4.89 5.13 36.33
N PHE A 160 5.40 5.44 35.15
CA PHE A 160 6.83 5.50 34.88
C PHE A 160 7.24 6.96 34.67
N GLU A 161 8.22 7.40 35.46
CA GLU A 161 8.81 8.74 35.42
C GLU A 161 10.12 8.75 34.63
#